data_AF-A0A502ECV4-F1
#
_entry.id   AF-A0A502ECV4-F1
#
_cell.length_a   1.000
_cell.length_b   1.000
_cell.length_c   1.000
_cell.angle_alpha   90.00
_cell.angle_beta   90.00
_cell.angle_gamma   90.00
#
_symmetry.space_group_name_H-M   'P 1'
#
loop_
_entity.id
_entity.type
_entity.pdbx_description
1 polymer ?
#
loop_
_entity_poly.entity_id
_entity_poly.type
_entity_poly.pdbx_seq_one_letter_code
_entity_poly.pdbx_strand_id
1 'polypeptide(L)'
;MVTEFWIEKAWGESINNALITDAYNALIELINVDDEHGFIWIGHVDEEYVLEIQKDLQLFLIFGENQDKRLKMSILDWDKVVLLIRSYFDKDFGVLKNEFTMNLLDNIREIYNINKINNFSLN
;
A
#
# COMPACT_ATOMS: atom_id res chain seq x y z
N MET A 1 9.23 -1.50 -24.87
CA MET A 1 7.89 -1.97 -24.45
C MET A 1 7.32 -0.85 -23.60
N VAL A 2 6.11 -0.38 -23.91
CA VAL A 2 5.44 0.69 -23.16
C VAL A 2 4.55 -0.03 -22.15
N THR A 3 4.71 0.23 -20.86
CA THR A 3 3.82 -0.31 -19.83
C THR A 3 2.75 0.71 -19.46
N GLU A 4 1.70 0.25 -18.78
CA GLU A 4 0.58 1.08 -18.33
C GLU A 4 0.78 1.55 -16.88
N PHE A 5 2.02 1.55 -16.38
CA PHE A 5 2.32 1.90 -15.00
C PHE A 5 3.10 3.20 -14.90
N TRP A 6 2.87 3.93 -13.82
CA TRP A 6 3.65 5.10 -13.43
C TRP A 6 4.05 4.99 -11.96
N ILE A 7 5.16 5.63 -11.63
CA ILE A 7 5.65 5.75 -10.25
C ILE A 7 5.92 7.23 -9.99
N GLU A 8 5.45 7.72 -8.85
CA GLU A 8 5.83 9.04 -8.34
C GLU A 8 6.46 8.89 -6.95
N LYS A 9 7.56 9.60 -6.74
CA LYS A 9 8.27 9.63 -5.48
C LYS A 9 8.03 10.98 -4.82
N ALA A 10 7.77 11.01 -3.51
CA ALA A 10 7.49 12.24 -2.77
C ALA A 10 8.62 13.29 -2.86
N TRP A 11 9.83 12.88 -3.21
CA TRP A 11 11.00 13.75 -3.42
C TRP A 11 11.14 14.28 -4.86
N GLY A 12 10.08 14.23 -5.67
CA GLY A 12 9.97 14.98 -6.93
C GLY A 12 10.44 14.24 -8.19
N GLU A 13 10.63 12.93 -8.11
CA GLU A 13 10.96 12.09 -9.27
C GLU A 13 9.74 11.28 -9.73
N SER A 14 9.50 11.27 -11.04
CA SER A 14 8.40 10.51 -11.65
C SER A 14 8.92 9.62 -12.78
N ILE A 15 8.40 8.41 -12.87
CA ILE A 15 8.73 7.41 -13.90
C ILE A 15 7.45 7.02 -14.62
N ASN A 16 7.38 7.32 -15.92
CA ASN A 16 6.30 6.86 -16.79
C ASN A 16 6.70 5.55 -17.49
N ASN A 17 5.72 4.73 -17.84
CA ASN A 17 5.95 3.39 -18.43
C ASN A 17 6.86 2.53 -17.54
N ALA A 18 6.61 2.59 -16.24
CA ALA A 18 7.41 1.94 -15.21
C ALA A 18 7.39 0.41 -15.33
N LEU A 19 8.53 -0.20 -15.08
CA LEU A 19 8.69 -1.63 -14.90
C LEU A 19 8.65 -1.98 -13.40
N ILE A 20 8.40 -3.24 -13.08
CA ILE A 20 8.44 -3.70 -11.68
C ILE A 20 9.81 -3.47 -11.03
N THR A 21 10.89 -3.52 -11.82
CA THR A 21 12.25 -3.19 -11.36
C THR A 21 12.37 -1.74 -10.92
N ASP A 22 11.65 -0.82 -11.56
CA ASP A 22 11.63 0.60 -11.17
C ASP A 22 10.92 0.77 -9.83
N ALA A 23 9.85 0.01 -9.59
CA ALA A 23 9.17 -0.01 -8.30
C ALA A 23 10.05 -0.58 -7.18
N TYR A 24 10.82 -1.63 -7.45
CA TYR A 24 11.78 -2.14 -6.48
C TYR A 24 12.92 -1.16 -6.20
N ASN A 25 13.43 -0.45 -7.22
CA ASN A 25 14.41 0.60 -7.02
C ASN A 25 13.83 1.75 -6.18
N ALA A 26 12.61 2.21 -6.49
CA ALA A 26 11.92 3.24 -5.72
C ALA A 26 11.67 2.81 -4.26
N LEU A 27 11.38 1.53 -4.01
CA LEU A 27 11.26 0.97 -2.66
C LEU A 27 12.60 0.99 -1.92
N ILE A 28 13.69 0.58 -2.57
CA ILE A 28 15.04 0.63 -1.99
C ILE A 28 15.42 2.07 -1.65
N GLU A 29 15.12 3.03 -2.53
CA GLU A 29 15.34 4.45 -2.26
C GLU A 29 14.49 4.93 -1.08
N LEU A 30 13.20 4.59 -1.03
CA LEU A 30 12.30 4.93 0.08
C LEU A 30 12.82 4.43 1.43
N ILE A 31 13.40 3.22 1.48
CA ILE A 31 13.98 2.65 2.70
C ILE A 31 15.19 3.48 3.16
N ASN A 32 15.96 4.04 2.23
CA ASN A 32 17.23 4.71 2.49
C ASN A 32 17.16 6.24 2.53
N VAL A 33 16.07 6.87 2.07
CA VAL A 33 15.91 8.33 2.13
C VAL A 33 15.93 8.77 3.59
N ASP A 34 16.56 9.89 3.93
CA ASP A 34 16.62 10.34 5.33
C ASP A 34 15.25 10.82 5.85
N ASP A 35 14.39 11.29 4.95
CA ASP A 35 13.06 11.80 5.27
C ASP A 35 12.18 10.72 5.93
N GLU A 36 11.70 10.99 7.14
CA GLU A 36 10.78 10.10 7.89
C GLU A 36 9.38 10.07 7.28
N HIS A 37 9.04 11.06 6.47
CA HIS A 37 7.77 11.17 5.75
C HIS A 37 7.93 10.83 4.27
N GLY A 38 8.92 10.01 3.90
CA GLY A 38 9.03 9.50 2.54
C GLY A 38 7.84 8.62 2.16
N PHE A 39 7.38 8.74 0.91
CA PHE A 39 6.41 7.83 0.30
C PHE A 39 6.59 7.77 -1.21
N ILE A 40 6.08 6.68 -1.78
CA ILE A 40 5.98 6.49 -3.23
C ILE A 40 4.54 6.11 -3.58
N TRP A 41 4.12 6.49 -4.78
CA TRP A 41 2.89 6.03 -5.40
C TRP A 41 3.22 5.21 -6.62
N ILE A 42 2.48 4.10 -6.78
CA ILE A 42 2.50 3.26 -7.96
C ILE A 42 1.08 3.25 -8.51
N GLY A 43 0.90 3.73 -9.72
CA GLY A 43 -0.40 3.82 -10.37
C GLY A 43 -0.45 3.09 -11.71
N HIS A 44 -1.66 2.78 -12.14
CA HIS A 44 -1.97 2.26 -13.47
C HIS A 44 -2.67 3.38 -14.27
N VAL A 45 -2.41 3.45 -15.56
CA VAL A 45 -2.92 4.54 -16.42
C VAL A 45 -4.44 4.43 -16.60
N ASP A 46 -4.93 3.21 -16.85
CA ASP A 46 -6.35 2.97 -17.14
C ASP A 46 -7.16 2.46 -15.94
N GLU A 47 -6.48 1.94 -14.92
CA GLU A 47 -7.13 1.32 -13.78
C GLU A 47 -7.06 2.31 -12.63
N GLU A 48 -8.21 2.59 -12.04
CA GLU A 48 -8.36 3.58 -10.99
C GLU A 48 -7.86 3.02 -9.65
N TYR A 49 -6.64 2.51 -9.62
CA TYR A 49 -5.97 1.99 -8.44
C TYR A 49 -4.61 2.66 -8.29
N VAL A 50 -4.32 3.15 -7.10
CA VAL A 50 -2.98 3.64 -6.73
C VAL A 50 -2.56 2.94 -5.45
N LEU A 51 -1.37 2.34 -5.47
CA LEU A 51 -0.71 1.80 -4.30
C LEU A 51 0.25 2.86 -3.75
N GLU A 52 -0.08 3.42 -2.60
CA GLU A 52 0.79 4.31 -1.85
C GLU A 52 1.54 3.52 -0.78
N ILE A 53 2.85 3.70 -0.71
CA ILE A 53 3.74 3.04 0.25
C ILE A 53 4.49 4.13 1.01
N GLN A 54 4.27 4.20 2.32
CA GLN A 54 4.96 5.13 3.21
C GLN A 54 6.13 4.45 3.92
N LYS A 55 7.14 5.23 4.28
CA LYS A 55 8.37 4.74 4.92
C LYS A 55 8.12 4.07 6.27
N ASP A 56 7.11 4.51 7.00
CA ASP A 56 6.69 3.96 8.30
C ASP A 56 5.85 2.68 8.17
N LEU A 57 5.91 2.00 7.01
CA LEU A 57 5.19 0.77 6.69
C LEU A 57 3.66 0.93 6.76
N GLN A 58 3.17 2.15 6.57
CA GLN A 58 1.77 2.41 6.26
C GLN A 58 1.56 2.36 4.75
N LEU A 59 0.57 1.57 4.33
CA LEU A 59 0.22 1.42 2.93
C LEU A 59 -1.22 1.83 2.72
N PHE A 60 -1.49 2.38 1.55
CA PHE A 60 -2.84 2.72 1.14
C PHE A 60 -3.12 2.22 -0.26
N LEU A 61 -4.27 1.58 -0.41
CA LEU A 61 -4.85 1.30 -1.70
C LEU A 61 -5.93 2.34 -1.95
N ILE A 62 -5.66 3.26 -2.87
CA ILE A 62 -6.58 4.33 -3.28
C ILE A 62 -7.28 3.86 -4.56
N PHE A 63 -8.60 4.01 -4.64
CA PHE A 63 -9.36 3.54 -5.79
C PHE A 63 -10.71 4.22 -6.03
N GLY A 64 -11.32 3.92 -7.18
CA GLY A 64 -12.63 4.41 -7.62
C GLY A 64 -12.54 5.59 -8.60
N GLU A 65 -13.67 5.94 -9.22
CA GLU A 65 -13.73 6.87 -10.37
C GLU A 65 -13.04 8.23 -10.15
N ASN A 66 -13.00 8.68 -8.90
CA ASN A 66 -12.34 9.93 -8.52
C ASN A 66 -11.21 9.71 -7.50
N GLN A 67 -10.71 8.48 -7.40
CA GLN A 67 -9.74 8.06 -6.38
C GLN A 67 -10.20 8.44 -4.95
N ASP A 68 -11.51 8.35 -4.71
CA ASP A 68 -12.19 8.84 -3.51
C ASP A 68 -12.29 7.77 -2.41
N LYS A 69 -11.98 6.51 -2.73
CA LYS A 69 -11.96 5.40 -1.77
C LYS A 69 -10.53 5.09 -1.40
N ARG A 70 -10.32 4.78 -0.12
CA ARG A 70 -9.00 4.44 0.41
C ARG A 70 -9.12 3.32 1.42
N LEU A 71 -8.31 2.29 1.26
CA LEU A 71 -8.08 1.28 2.28
C LEU A 71 -6.68 1.46 2.85
N LYS A 72 -6.55 1.33 4.17
CA LYS A 72 -5.29 1.44 4.89
C LYS A 72 -4.85 0.04 5.35
N MET A 73 -3.56 -0.22 5.26
CA MET A 73 -2.90 -1.38 5.84
C MET A 73 -1.64 -0.92 6.57
N SER A 74 -1.41 -1.46 7.77
CA SER A 74 -0.12 -1.33 8.46
C SER A 74 0.55 -2.70 8.41
N ILE A 75 1.81 -2.74 8.01
CA ILE A 75 2.60 -3.97 7.97
C ILE A 75 3.84 -3.82 8.85
N LEU A 76 4.49 -4.95 9.14
CA LEU A 76 5.68 -5.00 10.01
C LEU A 76 6.97 -5.27 9.25
N ASP A 77 6.89 -5.55 7.94
CA ASP A 77 8.01 -6.06 7.16
C ASP A 77 7.93 -5.61 5.69
N TRP A 78 9.07 -5.17 5.17
CA TRP A 78 9.27 -4.79 3.76
C TRP A 78 9.07 -5.96 2.80
N ASP A 79 9.32 -7.21 3.21
CA ASP A 79 9.08 -8.38 2.36
C ASP A 79 7.61 -8.48 1.92
N LYS A 80 6.68 -8.06 2.80
CA LYS A 80 5.25 -7.99 2.44
C LYS A 80 4.98 -6.89 1.41
N VAL A 81 5.69 -5.76 1.46
CA VAL A 81 5.58 -4.70 0.43
C VAL A 81 5.97 -5.23 -0.93
N VAL A 82 7.08 -5.97 -1.01
CA VAL A 82 7.57 -6.56 -2.27
C VAL A 82 6.51 -7.46 -2.91
N LEU A 83 5.79 -8.25 -2.10
CA LEU A 83 4.69 -9.09 -2.57
C LEU A 83 3.50 -8.26 -3.07
N LEU A 84 3.14 -7.18 -2.37
CA LEU A 84 2.04 -6.30 -2.77
C LEU A 84 2.35 -5.54 -4.07
N ILE A 85 3.59 -5.06 -4.23
CA ILE A 85 4.09 -4.48 -5.49
C ILE A 85 3.96 -5.51 -6.61
N ARG A 86 4.39 -6.75 -6.37
CA ARG A 86 4.28 -7.80 -7.39
C ARG A 86 2.82 -8.04 -7.80
N SER A 87 1.90 -8.22 -6.84
CA SER A 87 0.48 -8.39 -7.14
C SER A 87 -0.11 -7.19 -7.90
N TYR A 88 0.37 -5.98 -7.61
CA TYR A 88 -0.04 -4.77 -8.33
C TYR A 88 0.40 -4.80 -9.80
N PHE A 89 1.66 -5.14 -10.08
CA PHE A 89 2.19 -5.25 -11.44
C PHE A 89 1.62 -6.45 -12.22
N ASP A 90 1.21 -7.52 -11.52
CA ASP A 90 0.48 -8.65 -12.10
C ASP A 90 -0.99 -8.31 -12.40
N LYS A 91 -1.45 -7.08 -12.09
CA LYS A 91 -2.83 -6.57 -12.27
C LYS A 91 -3.89 -7.33 -11.47
N ASP A 92 -3.49 -8.00 -10.40
CA ASP A 92 -4.38 -8.73 -9.51
C ASP A 92 -5.05 -7.79 -8.47
N PHE A 93 -5.66 -6.70 -8.94
CA PHE A 93 -6.23 -5.65 -8.07
C PHE A 93 -7.33 -6.17 -7.13
N GLY A 94 -8.08 -7.18 -7.55
CA GLY A 94 -9.07 -7.85 -6.69
C GLY A 94 -8.43 -8.58 -5.49
N VAL A 95 -7.32 -9.27 -5.72
CA VAL A 95 -6.54 -9.94 -4.66
C VAL A 95 -5.94 -8.89 -3.73
N LEU A 96 -5.35 -7.84 -4.30
CA LEU A 96 -4.77 -6.73 -3.54
C LEU A 96 -5.81 -6.08 -2.62
N LYS A 97 -6.98 -5.73 -3.16
CA LYS A 97 -8.08 -5.15 -2.38
C LYS A 97 -8.57 -6.08 -1.27
N ASN A 98 -8.64 -7.38 -1.53
CA ASN A 98 -9.02 -8.35 -0.50
C ASN A 98 -7.99 -8.40 0.63
N GLU A 99 -6.70 -8.37 0.32
CA GLU A 99 -5.63 -8.34 1.33
C GLU A 99 -5.77 -7.13 2.26
N PHE A 100 -6.00 -5.93 1.70
CA PHE A 100 -6.28 -4.71 2.46
C PHE A 100 -7.55 -4.83 3.32
N THR A 101 -8.61 -5.41 2.74
CA THR A 101 -9.89 -5.59 3.44
C THR A 101 -9.77 -6.56 4.62
N MET A 102 -9.03 -7.67 4.44
CA MET A 102 -8.84 -8.67 5.49
C MET A 102 -8.01 -8.11 6.65
N ASN A 103 -6.94 -7.36 6.35
CA ASN A 103 -6.16 -6.67 7.39
C ASN A 103 -7.04 -5.73 8.22
N LEU A 104 -7.92 -4.95 7.58
CA LEU A 104 -8.86 -4.07 8.28
C LEU A 104 -9.82 -4.86 9.19
N LEU A 105 -10.36 -5.98 8.71
CA LEU A 105 -11.26 -6.82 9.49
C LEU A 105 -10.57 -7.45 10.71
N ASP A 106 -9.33 -7.89 10.56
CA ASP A 106 -8.57 -8.47 11.67
C ASP A 106 -8.25 -7.41 12.74
N ASN A 107 -7.88 -6.19 12.35
CA ASN A 107 -7.70 -5.07 13.28
C ASN A 107 -9.00 -4.75 14.06
N ILE A 108 -10.15 -4.75 13.39
CA ILE A 108 -11.45 -4.53 14.04
C ILE A 108 -11.77 -5.66 15.05
N ARG A 109 -11.49 -6.91 14.68
CA ARG A 109 -11.70 -8.07 15.56
C ARG A 109 -10.83 -8.00 16.81
N GLU A 110 -9.56 -7.61 16.67
CA GLU A 110 -8.65 -7.43 17.81
C GLU A 110 -9.18 -6.37 18.79
N ILE A 111 -9.59 -5.20 18.28
CA ILE A 111 -10.18 -4.13 19.10
C ILE A 111 -11.44 -4.62 19.83
N TYR A 112 -12.33 -5.33 19.12
CA TYR A 112 -13.54 -5.88 19.73
C TYR A 112 -13.22 -6.88 20.85
N ASN A 113 -12.26 -7.77 20.64
CA ASN A 113 -11.83 -8.76 21.63
C ASN A 113 -11.22 -8.11 22.87
N ILE A 114 -10.38 -7.08 22.70
CA ILE A 114 -9.79 -6.31 23.81
C ILE A 114 -10.89 -5.65 24.65
N ASN A 115 -11.85 -4.97 23.99
CA ASN A 115 -12.96 -4.31 24.68
C ASN A 115 -13.85 -5.30 25.42
N LYS A 116 -14.09 -6.49 24.85
CA LYS A 116 -14.83 -7.56 25.51
C LYS A 116 -14.12 -7.99 26.80
N ILE A 117 -12.81 -8.25 26.76
CA ILE A 117 -12.02 -8.64 27.95
C ILE A 117 -12.11 -7.56 29.04
N ASN A 118 -11.86 -6.29 28.69
CA ASN A 118 -11.87 -5.19 29.65
C ASN A 118 -13.23 -4.98 30.34
N ASN A 119 -14.34 -5.26 29.64
CA ASN A 119 -15.68 -5.20 30.22
C ASN A 119 -15.99 -6.38 31.18
N PHE A 120 -15.27 -7.50 31.09
CA PHE A 120 -15.38 -8.60 32.05
C PHE A 120 -14.50 -8.42 33.29
N SER A 121 -13.43 -7.61 33.22
CA SER A 121 -12.53 -7.34 34.36
C SER A 121 -12.99 -6.22 35.31
N LEU A 122 -14.09 -5.53 35.00
CA LEU A 122 -14.65 -4.43 35.79
C LEU A 122 -15.93 -4.79 36.58
N ASN A 123 -16.31 -6.07 36.61
CA ASN A 123 -17.41 -6.62 37.41
C ASN A 123 -16.89 -7.69 38.39
#